data_AF-A0A6P7H0B3-F1
#
_entry.id   AF-A0A6P7H0B3-F1
#
_cell.length_a   1.000
_cell.length_b   1.000
_cell.length_c   1.000
_cell.angle_alpha   90.00
_cell.angle_beta   90.00
_cell.angle_gamma   90.00
#
_symmetry.space_group_name_H-M   'P 1'
#
loop_
_entity.id
_entity.type
_entity.pdbx_description
1 polymer ?
#
loop_
_entity_poly.entity_id
_entity_poly.type
_entity_poly.pdbx_seq_one_letter_code
_entity_poly.pdbx_strand_id
1 'polypeptide(L)'
;MSLANKMSLVILMVDLTDFPCSIWPGIADILGPKTPIFVVGNKIDLIPKDDVKFIPNIKQKVVDYMKLNGFGTSKILDVALISAKTGYGIEDLITSLHSLWKVKGTYMY
;
A
#
# COMPACT_ATOMS: atom_id res chain seq x y z
N MET A 1 -17.46 -11.99 15.38
CA MET A 1 -16.84 -12.86 14.35
C MET A 1 -15.44 -12.34 14.11
N SER A 2 -14.43 -13.03 14.64
CA SER A 2 -13.04 -12.56 14.71
C SER A 2 -12.36 -12.64 13.33
N LEU A 3 -11.82 -11.51 12.85
CA LEU A 3 -10.96 -11.44 11.67
C LEU A 3 -9.64 -12.24 11.84
N ALA A 4 -9.36 -12.75 13.05
CA ALA A 4 -8.09 -13.39 13.39
C ALA A 4 -7.81 -14.72 12.65
N ASN A 5 -8.79 -15.32 11.97
CA ASN A 5 -8.63 -16.65 11.33
C ASN A 5 -8.75 -16.67 9.80
N LYS A 6 -8.76 -15.50 9.14
CA LYS A 6 -8.74 -15.40 7.68
C LYS A 6 -7.52 -14.58 7.26
N MET A 7 -6.64 -15.16 6.45
CA MET A 7 -5.50 -14.42 5.88
C MET A 7 -5.97 -13.36 4.88
N SER A 8 -6.54 -12.25 5.36
CA SER A 8 -6.95 -11.11 4.53
C SER A 8 -5.73 -10.33 4.06
N LEU A 9 -5.71 -9.99 2.77
CA LEU A 9 -4.84 -8.94 2.27
C LEU A 9 -5.49 -7.60 2.64
N VAL A 10 -4.75 -6.70 3.27
CA VAL A 10 -5.24 -5.36 3.56
C VAL A 10 -4.71 -4.40 2.50
N ILE A 11 -5.63 -3.67 1.87
CA ILE A 11 -5.28 -2.62 0.92
C ILE A 11 -5.43 -1.29 1.65
N LEU A 12 -4.30 -0.60 1.88
CA LEU A 12 -4.28 0.70 2.54
C LEU A 12 -4.22 1.79 1.48
N MET A 13 -5.32 2.51 1.31
CA MET A 13 -5.38 3.64 0.39
C MET A 13 -4.93 4.92 1.10
N VAL A 14 -4.01 5.65 0.48
CA VAL A 14 -3.36 6.83 1.04
C VAL A 14 -3.44 7.97 0.03
N ASP A 15 -3.74 9.18 0.50
CA ASP A 15 -3.65 10.38 -0.33
C ASP A 15 -2.21 10.92 -0.32
N LEU A 16 -1.58 11.04 -1.50
CA LEU A 16 -0.20 11.53 -1.59
C LEU A 16 -0.06 13.03 -1.32
N THR A 17 -1.13 13.81 -1.53
CA THR A 17 -1.09 15.27 -1.33
C THR A 17 -1.22 15.69 0.13
N ASP A 18 -1.86 14.83 0.93
CA ASP A 18 -2.02 15.00 2.37
C ASP A 18 -1.16 13.98 3.15
N PHE A 19 -0.12 13.45 2.51
CA PHE A 19 0.82 12.55 3.15
C PHE A 19 1.76 13.34 4.07
N PRO A 20 1.94 12.93 5.34
CA PRO A 20 1.54 11.63 5.90
C PRO A 20 0.23 11.58 6.71
N CYS A 21 -0.47 12.69 6.86
CA CYS A 21 -1.65 12.82 7.73
C CYS A 21 -2.79 11.85 7.39
N SER A 22 -2.81 11.29 6.18
CA SER A 22 -3.78 10.31 5.71
C SER A 22 -3.69 8.92 6.38
N ILE A 23 -2.66 8.62 7.18
CA ILE A 23 -2.54 7.36 7.92
C ILE A 23 -2.91 7.59 9.38
N TRP A 24 -3.99 6.97 9.85
CA TRP A 24 -4.47 7.12 11.23
C TRP A 24 -3.46 6.52 12.24
N PRO A 25 -2.95 7.30 13.21
CA PRO A 25 -2.15 6.75 14.30
C PRO A 25 -2.84 5.57 15.02
N GLY A 26 -2.14 4.43 15.14
CA GLY A 26 -2.65 3.22 15.80
C GLY A 26 -3.37 2.22 14.89
N ILE A 27 -3.54 2.52 13.60
CA ILE A 27 -4.10 1.55 12.64
C ILE A 27 -3.25 0.26 12.55
N ALA A 28 -1.94 0.37 12.75
CA ALA A 28 -1.02 -0.76 12.74
C ALA A 28 -1.34 -1.77 13.87
N ASP A 29 -1.74 -1.28 15.04
CA ASP A 29 -2.11 -2.12 16.19
C ASP A 29 -3.40 -2.89 15.93
N ILE A 30 -4.35 -2.26 15.22
CA ILE A 30 -5.63 -2.88 14.83
C ILE A 30 -5.41 -3.99 13.80
N LEU A 31 -4.56 -3.73 12.81
CA LEU A 31 -4.26 -4.69 11.74
C LEU A 31 -3.41 -5.85 12.26
N GLY A 32 -2.57 -5.62 13.26
CA GLY A 32 -1.68 -6.60 13.85
C GLY A 32 -0.43 -6.88 13.00
N PRO A 33 0.66 -7.36 13.62
CA PRO A 33 1.99 -7.39 13.01
C PRO A 33 2.12 -8.40 11.85
N LYS A 34 1.26 -9.43 11.80
CA LYS A 34 1.34 -10.50 10.78
C LYS A 34 0.52 -10.21 9.53
N THR A 35 -0.24 -9.11 9.51
CA THR A 35 -1.15 -8.82 8.41
C THR A 35 -0.38 -8.26 7.22
N PRO A 36 -0.46 -8.89 6.04
CA PRO A 36 0.17 -8.36 4.84
C PRO A 36 -0.59 -7.14 4.33
N ILE A 37 0.14 -6.08 4.01
CA ILE A 37 -0.41 -4.78 3.61
C ILE A 37 0.08 -4.45 2.20
N PHE A 38 -0.85 -4.03 1.35
CA PHE A 38 -0.58 -3.44 0.05
C PHE A 38 -0.97 -1.96 0.10
N VAL A 39 -0.03 -1.06 -0.17
CA VAL A 39 -0.31 0.39 -0.07
C VAL A 39 -0.63 0.95 -1.44
N VAL A 40 -1.67 1.79 -1.53
CA VAL A 40 -2.09 2.47 -2.76
C VAL A 40 -2.03 3.97 -2.51
N GLY A 41 -0.99 4.63 -3.04
CA GLY A 41 -0.86 6.08 -3.03
C GLY A 41 -1.64 6.71 -4.18
N ASN A 42 -2.72 7.42 -3.89
CA ASN A 42 -3.56 8.10 -4.86
C ASN A 42 -3.11 9.55 -5.07
N LYS A 43 -3.56 10.16 -6.18
CA LYS A 43 -3.29 11.55 -6.59
C LYS A 43 -1.84 11.82 -7.02
N ILE A 44 -1.17 10.84 -7.62
CA ILE A 44 0.20 11.01 -8.11
C ILE A 44 0.32 12.10 -9.19
N ASP A 45 -0.79 12.41 -9.88
CA ASP A 45 -0.89 13.49 -10.86
C ASP A 45 -0.70 14.89 -10.27
N LEU A 46 -0.93 15.05 -8.96
CA LEU A 46 -0.79 16.34 -8.26
C LEU A 46 0.59 16.55 -7.64
N ILE A 47 1.46 15.55 -7.67
CA ILE A 47 2.79 15.63 -7.07
C ILE A 47 3.79 16.13 -8.13
N PRO A 48 4.60 17.16 -7.84
CA PRO A 48 5.55 17.72 -8.79
C PRO A 48 6.62 16.69 -9.18
N LYS A 49 6.81 16.49 -10.49
CA LYS A 49 7.77 15.54 -11.04
C LYS A 49 9.14 16.21 -11.16
N ASP A 50 9.99 15.97 -10.17
CA ASP A 50 11.28 16.68 -10.07
C ASP A 50 12.48 15.89 -10.66
N ASP A 51 12.38 14.57 -10.84
CA ASP A 51 13.52 13.71 -11.23
C ASP A 51 13.05 12.43 -11.96
N VAL A 52 13.93 11.76 -12.73
CA VAL A 52 13.69 10.42 -13.29
C VAL A 52 13.43 9.35 -12.22
N LYS A 53 13.97 9.55 -11.01
CA LYS A 53 13.75 8.71 -9.82
C LYS A 53 12.51 9.12 -9.03
N PHE A 54 11.65 9.98 -9.56
CA PHE A 54 10.45 10.47 -8.89
C PHE A 54 9.56 9.35 -8.32
N ILE A 55 9.15 8.40 -9.16
CA ILE A 55 8.30 7.26 -8.76
C ILE A 55 8.97 6.39 -7.68
N PRO A 56 10.20 5.87 -7.87
CA PRO A 56 10.84 5.05 -6.85
C PRO A 56 11.08 5.82 -5.54
N ASN A 57 11.42 7.11 -5.60
CA ASN A 57 11.61 7.95 -4.41
C ASN A 57 10.31 8.08 -3.61
N ILE A 58 9.16 8.30 -4.25
CA ILE A 58 7.87 8.39 -3.55
C ILE A 58 7.52 7.05 -2.92
N LYS A 59 7.66 5.95 -3.66
CA LYS A 59 7.42 4.61 -3.11
C LYS A 59 8.27 4.36 -1.86
N GLN A 60 9.56 4.70 -1.92
CA GLN A 60 10.47 4.53 -0.80
C GLN A 60 10.05 5.39 0.41
N LYS A 61 9.73 6.67 0.19
CA LYS A 61 9.23 7.55 1.27
C LYS A 61 7.97 7.03 1.94
N VAL A 62 7.02 6.48 1.16
CA VAL A 62 5.81 5.86 1.70
C VAL A 62 6.17 4.64 2.56
N VAL A 63 7.04 3.75 2.08
CA VAL A 63 7.50 2.57 2.83
C VAL A 63 8.21 2.98 4.12
N ASP A 64 9.13 3.93 4.06
CA ASP A 64 9.91 4.39 5.20
C ASP A 64 9.00 5.00 6.28
N TYR A 65 8.07 5.86 5.86
CA TYR A 65 7.11 6.45 6.78
C TYR A 65 6.21 5.37 7.42
N MET A 66 5.69 4.42 6.65
CA MET A 66 4.90 3.31 7.18
C MET A 66 5.69 2.54 8.25
N LYS A 67 6.95 2.19 7.97
CA LYS A 67 7.81 1.47 8.92
C LYS A 67 8.04 2.26 10.22
N LEU A 68 8.23 3.58 10.11
CA LEU A 68 8.41 4.46 11.27
C LEU A 68 7.14 4.63 12.12
N ASN A 69 5.95 4.44 11.53
CA ASN A 69 4.66 4.70 12.18
C ASN A 69 3.91 3.42 12.56
N GLY A 70 4.64 2.44 13.10
CA GLY A 70 4.05 1.23 13.69
C GLY A 70 3.95 0.02 12.75
N PHE A 71 4.21 0.19 11.44
CA PHE A 71 4.25 -0.93 10.50
C PHE A 71 5.64 -1.54 10.31
N GLY A 72 6.61 -1.22 11.17
CA GLY A 72 7.99 -1.71 11.04
C GLY A 72 8.12 -3.24 11.07
N THR A 73 7.21 -3.93 11.77
CA THR A 73 7.14 -5.40 11.81
C THR A 73 6.16 -6.00 10.81
N SER A 74 5.34 -5.16 10.17
CA SER A 74 4.32 -5.58 9.21
C SER A 74 4.93 -5.94 7.86
N LYS A 75 4.32 -6.92 7.19
CA LYS A 75 4.73 -7.31 5.84
C LYS A 75 4.09 -6.38 4.81
N ILE A 76 4.78 -5.29 4.48
CA ILE A 76 4.43 -4.43 3.33
C ILE A 76 4.80 -5.19 2.05
N LEU A 77 3.81 -5.60 1.27
CA LEU A 77 4.00 -6.41 0.08
C LEU A 77 4.49 -5.58 -1.11
N ASP A 78 3.85 -4.44 -1.36
CA ASP A 78 4.17 -3.53 -2.45
C ASP A 78 3.48 -2.16 -2.22
N VAL A 79 3.90 -1.16 -2.98
CA VAL A 79 3.30 0.17 -3.07
C VAL A 79 2.96 0.48 -4.53
N ALA A 80 1.68 0.68 -4.81
CA ALA A 80 1.20 1.21 -6.08
C ALA A 80 0.98 2.72 -5.98
N LEU A 81 1.37 3.47 -7.00
CA LEU A 81 1.06 4.90 -7.12
C LEU A 81 0.09 5.08 -8.28
N ILE A 82 -1.06 5.67 -8.01
CA ILE A 82 -2.15 5.80 -8.98
C ILE A 82 -2.65 7.25 -9.04
N SER A 83 -3.31 7.57 -10.15
CA SER A 83 -4.26 8.67 -10.19
C SER A 83 -5.62 8.11 -10.57
N ALA A 84 -6.52 8.03 -9.58
CA ALA A 84 -7.89 7.62 -9.85
C ALA A 84 -8.62 8.60 -10.80
N LYS A 85 -8.17 9.86 -10.89
CA LYS A 85 -8.74 10.89 -11.77
C LYS A 85 -8.36 10.69 -13.23
N THR A 86 -7.10 10.36 -13.50
CA THR A 86 -6.59 10.22 -14.88
C THR A 86 -6.57 8.78 -15.37
N GLY A 87 -6.73 7.80 -14.46
CA GLY A 87 -6.60 6.38 -14.76
C GLY A 87 -5.15 5.87 -14.72
N TYR A 88 -4.16 6.74 -14.44
CA TYR A 88 -2.76 6.34 -14.36
C TYR A 88 -2.54 5.26 -13.28
N GLY A 89 -1.82 4.19 -13.64
CA GLY A 89 -1.39 3.12 -12.73
C GLY A 89 -2.51 2.16 -12.29
N ILE A 90 -3.74 2.31 -12.79
CA ILE A 90 -4.88 1.45 -12.41
C ILE A 90 -4.71 0.02 -12.94
N GLU A 91 -4.29 -0.14 -14.19
CA GLU A 91 -4.04 -1.48 -14.77
C GLU A 91 -2.92 -2.22 -14.06
N ASP A 92 -1.83 -1.51 -13.72
CA ASP A 92 -0.72 -2.06 -12.94
C ASP A 92 -1.18 -2.47 -11.55
N LEU A 93 -1.99 -1.64 -10.88
CA LEU A 93 -2.59 -1.97 -9.58
C LEU A 93 -3.42 -3.25 -9.65
N ILE A 94 -4.32 -3.35 -10.64
CA ILE A 94 -5.17 -4.53 -10.85
C ILE A 94 -4.29 -5.77 -11.07
N THR A 95 -3.28 -5.66 -11.93
CA THR A 95 -2.35 -6.74 -12.25
C THR A 95 -1.58 -7.21 -11.02
N SER A 96 -1.03 -6.28 -10.23
CA SER A 96 -0.33 -6.60 -8.98
C SER A 96 -1.25 -7.27 -7.95
N LEU A 97 -2.47 -6.77 -7.78
CA LEU A 97 -3.45 -7.38 -6.87
C LEU A 97 -3.82 -8.80 -7.32
N HIS A 98 -4.11 -9.01 -8.60
CA HIS A 98 -4.41 -10.34 -9.13
C HIS A 98 -3.24 -11.31 -8.94
N SER A 99 -2.00 -10.86 -9.16
CA SER A 99 -0.80 -11.67 -8.95
C SER A 99 -0.66 -12.10 -7.48
N LEU A 100 -0.81 -11.16 -6.55
CA LEU A 100 -0.75 -11.44 -5.11
C LEU A 100 -1.85 -12.40 -4.64
N TRP A 101 -3.05 -12.28 -5.20
CA TRP A 101 -4.17 -13.18 -4.90
C TRP A 101 -3.95 -14.58 -5.45
N LYS A 102 -3.44 -14.72 -6.69
CA LYS A 102 -3.11 -16.03 -7.27
C LYS A 102 -2.06 -16.76 -6.43
N VAL A 103 -1.01 -16.04 -6.01
CA VAL A 103 0.05 -16.61 -5.16
C VAL A 103 -0.51 -17.14 -3.84
N LYS A 104 -1.45 -16.44 -3.19
CA LYS A 104 -2.11 -16.95 -1.97
C LYS A 104 -2.96 -18.20 -2.21
N GLY A 105 -3.62 -18.31 -3.37
CA GLY A 105 -4.44 -19.47 -3.72
C GLY A 105 -3.64 -20.76 -3.92
N THR A 106 -2.39 -20.66 -4.38
CA THR A 106 -1.52 -21.82 -4.64
C THR A 106 -0.98 -22.46 -3.35
N TYR A 107 -0.86 -21.73 -2.24
CA TYR A 107 -0.43 -22.27 -0.94
C TYR A 107 -1.57 -22.92 -0.12
N MET A 108 -2.79 -22.98 -0.68
CA MET A 108 -3.98 -23.54 -0.01
C MET A 108 -4.39 -24.93 -0.53
N TYR A 109 -3.51 -25.62 -1.28
CA TYR A 109 -3.69 -27.01 -1.72
C TYR A 109 -2.54 -27.88 -1.22
#